data_AF-A0A376NSS3-F1
#
_entry.id   AF-A0A376NSS3-F1
#
_cell.length_a   1.000
_cell.length_b   1.000
_cell.length_c   1.000
_cell.angle_alpha   90.00
_cell.angle_beta   90.00
_cell.angle_gamma   90.00
#
_symmetry.space_group_name_H-M   'P 1'
#
loop_
_entity.id
_entity.type
_entity.pdbx_description
1 polymer ?
#
loop_
_entity_poly.entity_id
_entity_poly.type
_entity_poly.pdbx_seq_one_letter_code
_entity_poly.pdbx_strand_id
1 'polypeptide(L)'
;MVFAIPMFAAFVANSIGGKLAFPAGFIGGLMSTQPTQLLNFDPSTMQWATSSPVPSTFIGALIISIVAGYLVKWMNQKIQLPDFLLAFKTTFLLPILSAIFVMLAMYYVITPFVGWINGGIRTVLTAAGEKGALMYAMGIAAATAIDLGGPINKAAGFVAFSFTTDHVLPVTARSIAIVIPPIGLGLADHY
;
A
#
# COMPACT_ATOMS: atom_id res chain seq x y z
N MET A 1 2.23 -0.81 12.91
CA MET A 1 2.56 -0.89 11.47
C MET A 1 1.46 -0.33 10.55
N VAL A 2 0.24 -0.07 11.06
CA VAL A 2 -0.94 0.36 10.27
C VAL A 2 -0.69 1.59 9.37
N PHE A 3 0.13 2.54 9.81
CA PHE A 3 0.39 3.77 9.05
C PHE A 3 1.61 3.72 8.10
N ALA A 4 2.38 2.63 8.06
CA ALA A 4 3.57 2.57 7.22
C ALA A 4 3.24 2.67 5.72
N ILE A 5 2.25 1.89 5.26
CA ILE A 5 1.77 1.90 3.88
C ILE A 5 1.08 3.24 3.53
N PRO A 6 0.17 3.79 4.36
CA PRO A 6 -0.39 5.12 4.16
C PRO A 6 0.65 6.24 4.02
N MET A 7 1.65 6.27 4.90
CA MET A 7 2.70 7.28 4.85
C MET A 7 3.58 7.12 3.60
N PHE A 8 3.93 5.88 3.24
CA PHE A 8 4.63 5.62 1.98
C PHE A 8 3.85 6.18 0.79
N ALA A 9 2.56 5.84 0.67
CA ALA A 9 1.71 6.31 -0.43
C ALA A 9 1.60 7.85 -0.46
N ALA A 10 1.50 8.49 0.69
CA ALA A 10 1.48 9.96 0.80
C ALA A 10 2.77 10.60 0.26
N PHE A 11 3.94 10.03 0.60
CA PHE A 11 5.22 10.53 0.10
C PHE A 11 5.46 10.25 -1.38
N VAL A 12 4.98 9.12 -1.91
CA VAL A 12 5.01 8.86 -3.37
C VAL A 12 4.13 9.85 -4.13
N ALA A 13 2.91 10.11 -3.65
CA ALA A 13 2.04 11.11 -4.28
C ALA A 13 2.66 12.51 -4.22
N ASN A 14 3.24 12.87 -3.07
CA ASN A 14 3.91 14.16 -2.84
C ASN A 14 5.13 14.35 -3.74
N SER A 15 5.92 13.31 -4.01
CA SER A 15 7.09 13.42 -4.90
C SER A 15 6.71 13.74 -6.36
N ILE A 16 5.47 13.44 -6.76
CA ILE A 16 4.96 13.68 -8.12
C ILE A 16 4.16 14.98 -8.19
N GLY A 17 3.16 15.13 -7.32
CA GLY A 17 2.18 16.22 -7.35
C GLY A 17 2.44 17.35 -6.34
N GLY A 18 3.54 17.28 -5.59
CA GLY A 18 3.87 18.21 -4.52
C GLY A 18 2.96 18.06 -3.30
N LYS A 19 3.06 19.01 -2.36
CA LYS A 19 2.40 18.95 -1.04
C LYS A 19 0.88 18.77 -1.12
N LEU A 20 0.27 19.24 -2.21
CA LEU A 20 -1.17 19.13 -2.46
C LEU A 20 -1.63 17.68 -2.70
N ALA A 21 -0.73 16.81 -3.17
CA ALA A 21 -1.03 15.41 -3.44
C ALA A 21 -0.88 14.50 -2.21
N PHE A 22 -0.22 14.99 -1.16
CA PHE A 22 0.02 14.23 0.05
C PHE A 22 -1.27 13.67 0.68
N PRO A 23 -2.35 14.46 0.88
CA PRO A 23 -3.58 13.95 1.50
C PRO A 23 -4.23 12.84 0.67
N ALA A 24 -4.29 13.01 -0.66
CA ALA A 24 -4.88 12.03 -1.57
C ALA A 24 -4.08 10.72 -1.57
N GLY A 25 -2.75 10.79 -1.60
CA GLY A 25 -1.87 9.63 -1.46
C GLY A 25 -2.06 8.91 -0.12
N PHE A 26 -2.17 9.66 0.98
CA PHE A 26 -2.42 9.09 2.31
C PHE A 26 -3.77 8.36 2.39
N ILE A 27 -4.84 8.97 1.88
CA ILE A 27 -6.19 8.37 1.83
C ILE A 27 -6.16 7.08 1.00
N GLY A 28 -5.55 7.11 -0.19
CA GLY A 28 -5.42 5.92 -1.03
C GLY A 28 -4.64 4.81 -0.34
N GLY A 29 -3.55 5.15 0.35
CA GLY A 29 -2.79 4.20 1.15
C GLY A 29 -3.58 3.63 2.34
N LEU A 30 -4.40 4.43 3.02
CA LEU A 30 -5.30 3.93 4.06
C LEU A 30 -6.33 2.96 3.49
N MET A 31 -6.99 3.31 2.39
CA MET A 31 -7.98 2.43 1.77
C MET A 31 -7.38 1.15 1.19
N SER A 32 -6.07 1.12 0.95
CA SER A 32 -5.39 -0.09 0.47
C SER A 32 -5.26 -1.16 1.56
N THR A 33 -5.06 -0.73 2.82
CA THR A 33 -4.95 -1.62 3.98
C THR A 33 -6.28 -1.80 4.72
N GLN A 34 -7.14 -0.79 4.65
CA GLN A 34 -8.47 -0.76 5.27
C GLN A 34 -9.50 -0.41 4.19
N PRO A 35 -9.84 -1.37 3.32
CA PRO A 35 -10.77 -1.08 2.24
C PRO A 35 -12.16 -0.78 2.78
N THR A 36 -12.89 0.07 2.06
CA THR A 36 -14.28 0.38 2.39
C THR A 36 -15.13 -0.88 2.39
N GLN A 37 -15.94 -1.04 3.43
CA GLN A 37 -16.85 -2.16 3.55
C GLN A 37 -17.91 -2.14 2.45
N LEU A 38 -18.18 -3.30 1.87
CA LEU A 38 -19.25 -3.51 0.91
C LEU A 38 -20.52 -3.87 1.67
N LEU A 39 -21.61 -3.18 1.37
CA LEU A 39 -22.92 -3.48 1.93
C LEU A 39 -23.62 -4.48 1.01
N ASN A 40 -23.86 -5.69 1.52
CA ASN A 40 -24.51 -6.76 0.78
C ASN A 40 -25.82 -7.13 1.48
N PHE A 41 -26.88 -7.32 0.69
CA PHE A 41 -28.13 -7.87 1.19
C PHE A 41 -28.04 -9.40 1.15
N ASP A 42 -28.27 -10.05 2.27
CA ASP A 42 -28.38 -11.51 2.37
C ASP A 42 -29.85 -11.93 2.21
N PRO A 43 -30.25 -12.53 1.07
CA PRO A 43 -31.63 -12.94 0.85
C PRO A 43 -32.08 -14.08 1.76
N SER A 44 -31.15 -14.83 2.37
CA SER A 44 -31.47 -15.98 3.22
C SER A 44 -31.85 -15.58 4.65
N THR A 45 -31.26 -14.50 5.16
CA THR A 45 -31.52 -13.95 6.49
C THR A 45 -32.39 -12.69 6.46
N MET A 46 -32.67 -12.16 5.26
CA MET A 46 -33.36 -10.88 5.04
C MET A 46 -32.70 -9.71 5.77
N GLN A 47 -31.36 -9.72 5.88
CA GLN A 47 -30.58 -8.71 6.60
C GLN A 47 -29.52 -8.06 5.71
N TRP A 48 -29.21 -6.81 6.04
CA TRP A 48 -28.06 -6.11 5.48
C TRP A 48 -26.80 -6.46 6.27
N ALA A 49 -25.81 -7.01 5.59
CA ALA A 49 -24.52 -7.36 6.17
C ALA A 49 -23.41 -6.58 5.47
N THR A 50 -22.39 -6.18 6.23
CA THR A 50 -21.18 -5.62 5.65
C THR A 50 -20.14 -6.71 5.47
N SER A 51 -19.43 -6.68 4.34
CA SER A 51 -18.28 -7.54 4.09
C SER A 51 -17.07 -6.67 3.75
N SER A 52 -15.92 -7.01 4.33
CA SER A 52 -14.66 -6.36 3.94
C SER A 52 -14.10 -7.09 2.73
N PRO A 53 -13.84 -6.39 1.61
CA PRO A 53 -13.13 -7.01 0.50
C PRO A 53 -11.68 -7.31 0.91
N VAL A 54 -11.00 -8.15 0.12
CA VAL A 54 -9.57 -8.43 0.32
C VAL A 54 -8.78 -7.14 0.13
N PRO A 55 -7.95 -6.71 1.09
CA PRO A 55 -7.14 -5.50 0.96
C PRO A 55 -6.18 -5.57 -0.23
N SER A 56 -5.97 -4.43 -0.91
CA SER A 56 -5.01 -4.31 -2.01
C SER A 56 -3.57 -4.06 -1.54
N THR A 57 -3.41 -3.72 -0.25
CA THR A 57 -2.16 -3.52 0.48
C THR A 57 -1.12 -2.69 -0.28
N PHE A 58 0.17 -3.04 -0.20
CA PHE A 58 1.22 -2.21 -0.78
C PHE A 58 1.09 -2.03 -2.30
N ILE A 59 0.64 -3.06 -3.03
CA ILE A 59 0.48 -2.97 -4.49
C ILE A 59 -0.60 -1.93 -4.83
N GLY A 60 -1.74 -1.98 -4.14
CA GLY A 60 -2.79 -0.97 -4.29
C GLY A 60 -2.30 0.42 -3.93
N ALA A 61 -1.59 0.55 -2.80
CA ALA A 61 -1.01 1.81 -2.31
C ALA A 61 -0.02 2.44 -3.30
N LEU A 62 0.83 1.63 -3.93
CA LEU A 62 1.80 2.07 -4.92
C LEU A 62 1.09 2.59 -6.18
N ILE A 63 0.11 1.84 -6.68
CA ILE A 63 -0.64 2.24 -7.88
C ILE A 63 -1.41 3.54 -7.62
N ILE A 64 -2.20 3.59 -6.54
CA ILE A 64 -3.06 4.76 -6.28
C ILE A 64 -2.26 6.02 -5.95
N SER A 65 -1.11 5.91 -5.28
CA SER A 65 -0.28 7.07 -4.97
C SER A 65 0.33 7.70 -6.22
N ILE A 66 0.77 6.90 -7.19
CA ILE A 66 1.24 7.39 -8.49
C ILE A 66 0.10 8.09 -9.23
N VAL A 67 -1.07 7.45 -9.32
CA VAL A 67 -2.26 8.02 -9.98
C VAL A 67 -2.69 9.33 -9.32
N ALA A 68 -2.79 9.36 -7.99
CA ALA A 68 -3.15 10.54 -7.22
C ALA A 68 -2.15 11.69 -7.41
N GLY A 69 -0.85 11.39 -7.42
CA GLY A 69 0.22 12.36 -7.67
C GLY A 69 0.08 13.04 -9.04
N TYR A 70 -0.10 12.26 -10.10
CA TYR A 70 -0.30 12.80 -11.44
C TYR A 70 -1.63 13.54 -11.60
N LEU A 71 -2.72 13.03 -10.99
CA LEU A 71 -4.01 13.70 -11.01
C LEU A 71 -3.93 15.09 -10.39
N VAL A 72 -3.36 15.21 -9.19
CA VAL A 72 -3.24 16.50 -8.51
C VAL A 72 -2.33 17.44 -9.28
N LYS A 73 -1.22 16.95 -9.83
CA LYS A 73 -0.34 17.74 -10.71
C LYS A 73 -1.12 18.30 -11.90
N TRP A 74 -1.91 17.45 -12.57
CA TRP A 74 -2.71 17.83 -13.72
C TRP A 74 -3.81 18.83 -13.35
N MET A 75 -4.59 18.59 -12.28
CA MET A 75 -5.63 19.50 -11.83
C MET A 75 -5.04 20.86 -11.43
N ASN A 76 -3.88 20.88 -10.76
CA ASN A 76 -3.23 22.12 -10.37
C ASN A 76 -2.78 22.95 -11.60
N GLN A 77 -2.38 22.30 -12.69
CA GLN A 77 -2.00 22.97 -13.94
C GLN A 77 -3.21 23.45 -14.75
N LYS A 78 -4.32 22.69 -14.74
CA LYS A 78 -5.50 22.97 -15.58
C LYS A 78 -6.53 23.89 -14.95
N ILE A 79 -6.72 23.81 -13.62
CA ILE A 79 -7.68 24.65 -12.92
C ILE A 79 -7.04 26.01 -12.67
N GLN A 80 -7.35 27.01 -13.50
CA GLN A 80 -6.88 28.38 -13.32
C GLN A 80 -7.99 29.21 -12.68
N LEU A 81 -7.66 29.85 -11.55
CA LEU A 81 -8.57 30.72 -10.82
C LEU A 81 -7.89 32.08 -10.59
N PRO A 82 -8.66 33.17 -10.45
CA PRO A 82 -8.12 34.49 -10.14
C PRO A 82 -7.38 34.49 -8.79
N ASP A 83 -6.46 35.45 -8.59
CA ASP A 83 -5.53 35.49 -7.45
C ASP A 83 -6.22 35.37 -6.08
N PHE A 84 -7.38 35.99 -5.91
CA PHE A 84 -8.15 35.94 -4.66
C PHE A 84 -8.70 34.53 -4.32
N LEU A 85 -8.76 33.61 -5.28
CA LEU A 85 -9.22 32.23 -5.11
C LEU A 85 -8.08 31.20 -5.05
N LEU A 86 -6.82 31.61 -5.16
CA LEU A 86 -5.70 30.67 -5.14
C LEU A 86 -5.61 29.91 -3.81
N ALA A 87 -5.90 30.56 -2.68
CA ALA A 87 -5.95 29.91 -1.38
C ALA A 87 -7.06 28.85 -1.31
N PHE A 88 -8.24 29.13 -1.86
CA PHE A 88 -9.35 28.17 -1.94
C PHE A 88 -8.97 26.98 -2.83
N LYS A 89 -8.34 27.23 -3.98
CA LYS A 89 -7.87 26.20 -4.92
C LYS A 89 -7.01 25.16 -4.22
N THR A 90 -5.96 25.59 -3.52
CA THR A 90 -4.94 24.70 -2.96
C THR A 90 -5.36 24.08 -1.63
N THR A 91 -6.20 24.76 -0.86
CA THR A 91 -6.58 24.32 0.49
C THR A 91 -7.81 23.41 0.47
N PHE A 92 -8.77 23.66 -0.41
CA PHE A 92 -10.04 22.94 -0.44
C PHE A 92 -10.28 22.22 -1.75
N LEU A 93 -10.27 22.94 -2.88
CA LEU A 93 -10.74 22.40 -4.15
C LEU A 93 -9.91 21.19 -4.62
N LEU A 94 -8.58 21.35 -4.72
CA LEU A 94 -7.71 20.27 -5.18
C LEU A 94 -7.66 19.08 -4.20
N PRO A 95 -7.51 19.28 -2.87
CA PRO A 95 -7.55 18.17 -1.92
C PRO A 95 -8.88 17.40 -1.93
N ILE A 96 -10.03 18.07 -2.02
CA ILE A 96 -11.34 17.40 -2.03
C ILE A 96 -11.54 16.61 -3.32
N LEU A 97 -11.28 17.22 -4.49
CA LEU A 97 -11.45 16.54 -5.77
C LEU A 97 -10.55 15.31 -5.89
N SER A 98 -9.29 15.44 -5.45
CA SER A 98 -8.35 14.31 -5.46
C SER A 98 -8.73 13.22 -4.46
N ALA A 99 -9.19 13.58 -3.26
CA ALA A 99 -9.69 12.61 -2.28
C ALA A 99 -10.90 11.83 -2.83
N ILE A 100 -11.89 12.53 -3.39
CA ILE A 100 -13.07 11.88 -3.99
C ILE A 100 -12.65 10.91 -5.09
N PHE A 101 -11.82 11.37 -6.03
CA PHE A 101 -11.32 10.51 -7.09
C PHE A 101 -10.61 9.28 -6.54
N VAL A 102 -9.70 9.46 -5.58
CA VAL A 102 -8.94 8.36 -4.97
C VAL A 102 -9.87 7.36 -4.30
N MET A 103 -10.84 7.84 -3.53
CA MET A 103 -11.81 6.97 -2.86
C MET A 103 -12.61 6.14 -3.87
N LEU A 104 -13.10 6.77 -4.93
CA LEU A 104 -13.85 6.09 -5.99
C LEU A 104 -12.97 5.09 -6.77
N ALA A 105 -11.75 5.47 -7.13
CA ALA A 105 -10.81 4.61 -7.85
C ALA A 105 -10.41 3.38 -7.02
N MET A 106 -10.19 3.57 -5.71
CA MET A 106 -9.93 2.46 -4.79
C MET A 106 -11.14 1.54 -4.67
N TYR A 107 -12.33 2.10 -4.47
CA TYR A 107 -13.55 1.32 -4.28
C TYR A 107 -13.92 0.50 -5.51
N TYR A 108 -13.95 1.11 -6.70
CA TYR A 108 -14.48 0.46 -7.91
C TYR A 108 -13.44 -0.31 -8.72
N VAL A 109 -12.15 0.04 -8.63
CA VAL A 109 -11.15 -0.48 -9.57
C VAL A 109 -10.01 -1.16 -8.85
N ILE A 110 -9.26 -0.43 -8.03
CA ILE A 110 -7.97 -0.92 -7.51
C ILE A 110 -8.17 -2.01 -6.46
N THR A 111 -9.05 -1.79 -5.47
CA THR A 111 -9.29 -2.79 -4.42
C THR A 111 -9.88 -4.09 -4.98
N PRO A 112 -10.92 -4.08 -5.83
CA PRO A 112 -11.43 -5.32 -6.42
C PRO A 112 -10.37 -6.07 -7.25
N PHE A 113 -9.62 -5.36 -8.11
CA PHE A 113 -8.65 -5.99 -9.00
C PHE A 113 -7.43 -6.53 -8.24
N VAL A 114 -6.78 -5.71 -7.42
CA VAL A 114 -5.58 -6.11 -6.67
C VAL A 114 -5.96 -7.05 -5.52
N GLY A 115 -7.12 -6.86 -4.91
CA GLY A 115 -7.66 -7.76 -3.88
C GLY A 115 -7.88 -9.18 -4.42
N TRP A 116 -8.32 -9.33 -5.68
CA TRP A 116 -8.41 -10.63 -6.33
C TRP A 116 -7.04 -11.32 -6.46
N ILE A 117 -6.00 -10.58 -6.87
CA ILE A 117 -4.62 -11.09 -6.94
C ILE A 117 -4.12 -11.52 -5.56
N ASN A 118 -4.28 -10.65 -4.55
CA ASN A 118 -3.86 -10.93 -3.18
C ASN A 118 -4.62 -12.15 -2.60
N GLY A 119 -5.91 -12.28 -2.91
CA GLY A 119 -6.72 -13.44 -2.57
C GLY A 119 -6.18 -14.73 -3.18
N GLY A 120 -5.77 -14.70 -4.45
CA GLY A 120 -5.14 -15.84 -5.12
C GLY A 120 -3.83 -16.27 -4.45
N ILE A 121 -2.95 -15.31 -4.14
CA ILE A 121 -1.70 -15.58 -3.41
C ILE A 121 -1.99 -16.21 -2.05
N ARG A 122 -2.97 -15.67 -1.32
CA ARG A 122 -3.39 -16.21 -0.02
C ARG A 122 -3.89 -17.64 -0.15
N THR A 123 -4.71 -17.95 -1.15
CA THR A 123 -5.20 -19.32 -1.39
C THR A 123 -4.04 -20.29 -1.61
N VAL A 124 -3.07 -19.94 -2.47
CA VAL A 124 -1.89 -20.79 -2.73
C VAL A 124 -1.07 -21.00 -1.45
N LEU A 125 -0.82 -19.94 -0.69
CA LEU A 125 -0.10 -20.02 0.59
C LEU A 125 -0.79 -20.93 1.59
N THR A 126 -2.11 -20.78 1.74
CA THR A 126 -2.89 -21.60 2.67
C THR A 126 -2.97 -23.06 2.22
N ALA A 127 -3.08 -23.34 0.92
CA ALA A 127 -3.11 -24.70 0.37
C ALA A 127 -1.77 -25.42 0.52
N ALA A 128 -0.65 -24.70 0.44
CA ALA A 128 0.69 -25.25 0.65
C ALA A 128 1.02 -25.50 2.14
N GLY A 129 0.17 -25.03 3.06
CA GLY A 129 0.34 -25.19 4.50
C GLY A 129 1.65 -24.58 5.03
N GLU A 130 2.13 -25.12 6.14
CA GLU A 130 3.30 -24.60 6.85
C GLU A 130 4.58 -24.59 5.99
N LYS A 131 4.74 -25.58 5.09
CA LYS A 131 5.87 -25.66 4.16
C LYS A 131 5.86 -24.52 3.12
N GLY A 132 4.69 -24.12 2.64
CA GLY A 132 4.55 -22.99 1.70
C GLY A 132 4.81 -21.64 2.35
N ALA A 133 4.30 -21.46 3.57
CA ALA A 133 4.57 -20.27 4.38
C ALA A 133 6.07 -20.11 4.67
N LEU A 134 6.76 -21.21 4.99
CA LEU A 134 8.20 -21.22 5.20
C LEU A 134 8.97 -20.85 3.92
N MET A 135 8.59 -21.41 2.76
CA MET A 135 9.23 -21.08 1.48
C MET A 135 9.12 -19.60 1.12
N TYR A 136 7.92 -19.02 1.28
CA TYR A 136 7.72 -17.59 1.06
C TYR A 136 8.49 -16.72 2.06
N ALA A 137 8.50 -17.10 3.33
CA ALA A 137 9.27 -16.40 4.36
C ALA A 137 10.78 -16.43 4.07
N MET A 138 11.31 -17.57 3.60
CA MET A 138 12.69 -17.69 3.15
C MET A 138 12.98 -16.82 1.92
N GLY A 139 12.07 -16.76 0.95
CA GLY A 139 12.22 -15.90 -0.23
C GLY A 139 12.28 -14.41 0.13
N ILE A 140 11.40 -13.96 1.03
CA ILE A 140 11.41 -12.57 1.53
C ILE A 140 12.66 -12.29 2.36
N ALA A 141 13.09 -13.23 3.20
CA ALA A 141 14.31 -13.12 3.99
C ALA A 141 15.55 -13.01 3.10
N ALA A 142 15.65 -13.87 2.08
CA ALA A 142 16.72 -13.82 1.07
C ALA A 142 16.72 -12.48 0.34
N ALA A 143 15.58 -12.04 -0.19
CA ALA A 143 15.46 -10.73 -0.85
C ALA A 143 15.84 -9.55 0.07
N THR A 144 15.57 -9.66 1.37
CA THR A 144 15.96 -8.66 2.37
C THR A 144 17.48 -8.62 2.58
N ALA A 145 18.15 -9.77 2.51
CA ALA A 145 19.57 -9.90 2.82
C ALA A 145 20.51 -9.52 1.64
N ILE A 146 20.02 -9.50 0.40
CA ILE A 146 20.86 -9.38 -0.81
C ILE A 146 21.66 -8.07 -0.88
N ASP A 147 21.04 -6.92 -0.58
CA ASP A 147 21.62 -5.62 -0.92
C ASP A 147 21.89 -4.72 0.29
N LEU A 148 22.09 -5.30 1.48
CA LEU A 148 22.51 -4.60 2.70
C LEU A 148 21.60 -3.42 3.10
N GLY A 149 20.31 -3.46 2.75
CA GLY A 149 19.38 -2.36 3.02
C GLY A 149 19.11 -1.45 1.82
N GLY A 150 19.59 -1.82 0.63
CA GLY A 150 19.35 -1.15 -0.64
C GLY A 150 17.90 -1.28 -1.15
N PRO A 151 17.68 -1.00 -2.46
CA PRO A 151 16.36 -1.02 -3.09
C PRO A 151 15.59 -2.34 -2.96
N ILE A 152 16.27 -3.49 -3.09
CA ILE A 152 15.69 -4.84 -3.02
C ILE A 152 15.18 -5.10 -1.60
N ASN A 153 15.98 -4.80 -0.56
CA ASN A 153 15.52 -4.94 0.83
C ASN A 153 14.29 -4.08 1.11
N LYS A 154 14.26 -2.84 0.63
CA LYS A 154 13.09 -1.95 0.79
C LYS A 154 11.86 -2.54 0.12
N ALA A 155 11.98 -3.02 -1.12
CA ALA A 155 10.89 -3.67 -1.84
C ALA A 155 10.39 -4.94 -1.12
N ALA A 156 11.30 -5.83 -0.71
CA ALA A 156 10.98 -7.01 0.09
C ALA A 156 10.26 -6.64 1.40
N GLY A 157 10.64 -5.51 2.00
CA GLY A 157 9.99 -5.00 3.20
C GLY A 157 8.55 -4.59 3.02
N PHE A 158 8.25 -3.88 1.96
CA PHE A 158 6.88 -3.50 1.67
C PHE A 158 5.98 -4.71 1.35
N VAL A 159 6.53 -5.73 0.68
CA VAL A 159 5.84 -7.01 0.47
C VAL A 159 5.60 -7.73 1.81
N ALA A 160 6.63 -7.83 2.67
CA ALA A 160 6.51 -8.45 3.99
C ALA A 160 5.48 -7.74 4.89
N PHE A 161 5.51 -6.41 4.91
CA PHE A 161 4.58 -5.60 5.68
C PHE A 161 3.14 -5.74 5.20
N SER A 162 2.93 -5.94 3.89
CA SER A 162 1.61 -6.22 3.32
C SER A 162 1.04 -7.52 3.90
N PHE A 163 1.78 -8.62 3.80
CA PHE A 163 1.32 -9.91 4.34
C PHE A 163 1.17 -9.91 5.86
N THR A 164 1.97 -9.13 6.57
CA THR A 164 1.86 -8.98 8.02
C THR A 164 0.60 -8.21 8.41
N THR A 165 0.25 -7.17 7.62
CA THR A 165 -0.96 -6.38 7.83
C THR A 165 -2.21 -7.22 7.60
N ASP A 166 -2.16 -8.13 6.62
CA ASP A 166 -3.27 -9.05 6.31
C ASP A 166 -3.25 -10.33 7.18
N HIS A 167 -2.35 -10.42 8.17
CA HIS A 167 -2.17 -11.58 9.03
C HIS A 167 -1.92 -12.91 8.27
N VAL A 168 -1.32 -12.84 7.09
CA VAL A 168 -1.03 -14.01 6.23
C VAL A 168 0.34 -14.61 6.55
N LEU A 169 1.37 -13.78 6.70
CA LEU A 169 2.73 -14.21 7.06
C LEU A 169 3.33 -13.26 8.09
N PRO A 170 4.02 -13.77 9.12
CA PRO A 170 4.70 -12.93 10.10
C PRO A 170 5.95 -12.26 9.49
N VAL A 171 6.22 -11.02 9.90
CA VAL A 171 7.44 -10.28 9.49
C VAL A 171 8.73 -10.82 10.12
N THR A 172 8.64 -11.75 11.07
CA THR A 172 9.75 -12.22 11.90
C THR A 172 10.95 -12.70 11.10
N ALA A 173 10.75 -13.53 10.07
CA ALA A 173 11.84 -14.04 9.24
C ALA A 173 12.62 -12.91 8.56
N ARG A 174 11.93 -11.86 8.10
CA ARG A 174 12.55 -10.67 7.54
C ARG A 174 13.33 -9.89 8.61
N SER A 175 12.74 -9.68 9.78
CA SER A 175 13.38 -8.93 10.87
C SER A 175 14.67 -9.58 11.36
N ILE A 176 14.78 -10.90 11.27
CA ILE A 176 16.03 -11.62 11.54
C ILE A 176 16.98 -11.47 10.36
N ALA A 177 16.50 -11.65 9.13
CA ALA A 177 17.34 -11.59 7.93
C ALA A 177 18.03 -10.24 7.71
N ILE A 178 17.40 -9.13 8.12
CA ILE A 178 17.95 -7.79 7.88
C ILE A 178 19.24 -7.50 8.67
N VAL A 179 19.46 -8.17 9.81
CA VAL A 179 20.66 -7.97 10.63
C VAL A 179 21.82 -8.88 10.26
N ILE A 180 21.56 -9.97 9.51
CA ILE A 180 22.60 -10.97 9.16
C ILE A 180 23.71 -10.38 8.26
N PRO A 181 23.40 -9.68 7.15
CA PRO A 181 24.45 -9.15 6.28
C PRO A 181 25.39 -8.12 6.92
N PRO A 182 24.92 -7.09 7.68
CA PRO A 182 25.84 -6.14 8.32
C PRO A 182 26.71 -6.80 9.41
N ILE A 183 26.19 -7.81 10.12
CA ILE A 183 27.00 -8.61 11.06
C ILE A 183 28.08 -9.39 10.30
N GLY A 184 27.72 -10.01 9.18
CA GLY A 184 28.67 -10.76 8.34
C GLY A 184 29.80 -9.89 7.79
N LEU A 185 29.49 -8.69 7.32
CA LEU A 185 30.50 -7.72 6.88
C LEU A 185 31.42 -7.27 8.02
N GLY A 186 30.84 -6.92 9.17
CA GLY A 186 31.64 -6.52 10.33
C GLY A 186 32.60 -7.61 10.80
N LEU A 187 32.21 -8.88 10.73
CA LEU A 187 33.10 -10.01 11.04
C LEU A 187 34.16 -10.26 9.94
N ALA A 188 33.84 -9.98 8.68
CA ALA A 188 34.77 -10.15 7.56
C ALA A 188 35.87 -9.08 7.54
N ASP A 189 35.56 -7.83 7.97
CA ASP A 189 36.52 -6.73 8.03
C ASP A 189 37.56 -6.86 9.17
N HIS A 190 37.42 -7.86 10.04
CA HIS A 190 38.36 -8.17 11.12
C HIS A 190 39.35 -9.31 10.79
N TYR A 191 39.42 -9.73 9.52
CA TYR A 191 40.41 -10.65 8.94
C TYR A 191 41.03 -10.08 7.66
#